data_AF-A0A523ZZ05-F1
#
_entry.id   AF-A0A523ZZ05-F1
#
_cell.length_a   1.000
_cell.length_b   1.000
_cell.length_c   1.000
_cell.angle_alpha   90.00
_cell.angle_beta   90.00
_cell.angle_gamma   90.00
#
_symmetry.space_group_name_H-M   'P 1'
#
loop_
_entity.id
_entity.type
_entity.pdbx_description
1 polymer ?
#
loop_
_entity_poly.entity_id
_entity_poly.type
_entity_poly.pdbx_seq_one_letter_code
_entity_poly.pdbx_strand_id
1 'polypeptide(L)'
;MPKRKKTFGLRLRTRGGMSVRKQWTRITMEKRRRHKCPRCSSPSVKRDYVGVWDCSKCGFRFAGGAYTPSTRMGQASQRIR
;
A
#
# COMPACT_ATOMS: atom_id res chain seq x y z
N MET A 1 15.97 -2.22 25.44
CA MET A 1 15.25 -3.39 24.83
C MET A 1 14.86 -3.08 23.39
N PRO A 2 15.21 -3.92 22.40
CA PRO A 2 14.84 -3.65 21.00
C PRO A 2 13.33 -3.74 20.80
N LYS A 3 12.71 -2.70 20.23
CA LYS A 3 11.28 -2.68 19.94
C LYS A 3 10.93 -3.75 18.90
N ARG A 4 10.05 -4.69 19.27
CA ARG A 4 9.58 -5.76 18.40
C ARG A 4 8.91 -5.17 17.15
N LYS A 5 9.41 -5.49 15.95
CA LYS A 5 8.79 -5.05 14.68
C LYS A 5 7.35 -5.60 14.60
N LYS A 6 6.35 -4.70 14.56
CA LYS A 6 4.94 -5.07 14.40
C LYS A 6 4.75 -5.75 13.04
N THR A 7 4.76 -7.08 13.01
CA THR A 7 4.54 -7.90 11.82
C THR A 7 3.07 -8.27 11.73
N PHE A 8 2.42 -7.94 10.61
CA PHE A 8 1.00 -8.24 10.44
C PHE A 8 0.72 -9.74 10.54
N GLY A 9 1.60 -10.60 10.02
CA GLY A 9 1.46 -12.06 9.98
C GLY A 9 1.17 -12.76 11.30
N LEU A 10 1.48 -12.13 12.45
CA LEU A 10 1.10 -12.63 13.78
C LEU A 10 -0.43 -12.76 13.94
N ARG A 11 -1.22 -11.95 13.24
CA ARG A 11 -2.70 -12.01 13.24
C ARG A 11 -3.25 -13.32 12.68
N LEU A 12 -2.49 -14.01 11.83
CA LEU A 12 -2.90 -15.29 11.24
C LEU A 12 -2.65 -16.48 12.20
N ARG A 13 -2.06 -16.25 13.38
CA ARG A 13 -1.75 -17.26 14.41
C ARG A 13 -1.02 -18.47 13.85
N THR A 14 -1.68 -19.63 13.78
CA THR A 14 -1.14 -20.91 13.28
C THR A 14 -1.56 -21.23 11.85
N ARG A 15 -2.41 -20.40 11.21
CA ARG A 15 -2.95 -20.65 9.86
C ARG A 15 -2.00 -20.18 8.74
N GLY A 16 -2.04 -20.87 7.60
CA GLY A 16 -1.43 -20.42 6.33
C GLY A 16 0.07 -20.63 6.14
N GLY A 17 0.78 -21.32 7.05
CA GLY A 17 2.21 -21.58 6.89
C GLY A 17 3.09 -20.31 6.85
N MET A 18 4.41 -20.49 6.67
CA MET A 18 5.36 -19.36 6.75
C MET A 18 5.36 -18.48 5.48
N SER A 19 5.32 -19.09 4.30
CA SER A 19 5.42 -18.39 3.00
C SER A 19 4.26 -17.42 2.79
N VAL A 20 3.02 -17.90 2.97
CA VAL A 20 1.81 -17.08 2.81
C VAL A 20 1.79 -15.95 3.84
N ARG A 21 2.19 -16.21 5.10
CA ARG A 21 2.28 -15.14 6.11
C ARG A 21 3.29 -14.06 5.76
N LYS A 22 4.46 -14.44 5.22
CA LYS A 22 5.47 -13.48 4.75
C LYS A 22 4.92 -12.62 3.62
N GLN A 23 4.29 -13.23 2.62
CA GLN A 23 3.68 -12.53 1.49
C GLN A 23 2.54 -11.61 1.92
N TRP A 24 1.61 -12.11 2.74
CA TRP A 24 0.49 -11.33 3.24
C TRP A 24 0.96 -10.15 4.11
N THR A 25 1.98 -10.36 4.93
CA THR A 25 2.58 -9.28 5.72
C THR A 25 3.15 -8.20 4.81
N ARG A 26 3.93 -8.57 3.79
CA ARG A 26 4.50 -7.63 2.82
C ARG A 26 3.41 -6.80 2.13
N ILE A 27 2.38 -7.46 1.59
CA ILE A 27 1.28 -6.78 0.89
C ILE A 27 0.48 -5.88 1.84
N THR A 28 0.20 -6.34 3.05
CA THR A 28 -0.58 -5.57 4.04
C THR A 28 0.18 -4.37 4.56
N MET A 29 1.50 -4.48 4.74
CA MET A 29 2.36 -3.36 5.11
C MET A 29 2.36 -2.30 4.01
N GLU A 30 2.56 -2.69 2.76
CA GLU A 30 2.57 -1.77 1.62
C GLU A 30 1.21 -1.08 1.44
N LYS A 31 0.11 -1.84 1.55
CA LYS A 31 -1.27 -1.32 1.47
C LYS A 31 -1.57 -0.27 2.54
N ARG A 32 -1.13 -0.49 3.78
CA ARG A 32 -1.41 0.38 4.94
C ARG A 32 -0.41 1.53 5.08
N ARG A 33 0.72 1.48 4.38
CA ARG A 33 1.70 2.55 4.36
C ARG A 33 1.06 3.82 3.81
N ARG A 34 1.42 4.98 4.37
CA ARG A 34 1.04 6.26 3.79
C ARG A 34 1.92 6.53 2.57
N HIS A 35 1.30 6.85 1.45
CA HIS A 35 2.00 7.13 0.20
C HIS A 35 2.02 8.62 -0.11
N LYS A 36 2.97 9.03 -0.96
CA LYS A 36 3.06 10.42 -1.44
C LYS A 36 1.93 10.70 -2.42
N CYS A 37 1.26 11.84 -2.25
CA CYS A 37 0.24 12.31 -3.17
C CYS A 37 0.88 12.83 -4.47
N PRO A 38 0.35 12.48 -5.65
CA PRO A 38 0.84 13.03 -6.92
C PRO A 38 0.53 14.53 -7.08
N ARG A 39 -0.43 15.08 -6.32
CA ARG A 39 -0.86 16.49 -6.42
C ARG A 39 -0.16 17.41 -5.42
N CYS A 40 -0.19 17.06 -4.12
CA CYS A 40 0.34 17.91 -3.05
C CYS A 40 1.64 17.39 -2.42
N SER A 41 2.22 16.31 -2.95
CA SER A 41 3.46 15.67 -2.49
C SER A 41 3.49 15.19 -1.03
N SER A 42 2.40 15.38 -0.27
CA SER A 42 2.29 14.97 1.12
C SER A 42 2.19 13.45 1.26
N PRO A 43 2.84 12.83 2.28
CA PRO A 43 2.68 11.42 2.61
C PRO A 43 1.36 11.15 3.36
N SER A 44 0.24 11.46 2.71
CA SER A 44 -1.11 11.40 3.30
C SER A 44 -2.09 10.56 2.49
N VAL A 45 -1.63 9.86 1.46
CA VAL A 45 -2.48 9.00 0.66
C VAL A 45 -2.82 7.73 1.42
N LYS A 46 -4.11 7.38 1.43
CA LYS A 46 -4.68 6.16 1.99
C LYS A 46 -5.53 5.47 0.93
N ARG A 47 -5.69 4.17 1.07
CA ARG A 47 -6.59 3.40 0.20
C ARG A 47 -8.02 3.53 0.71
N ASP A 48 -8.92 3.87 -0.20
CA ASP A 48 -10.36 3.98 0.09
C ASP A 48 -11.08 2.69 -0.36
N TYR A 49 -11.02 2.37 -1.66
CA TYR A 49 -11.57 1.11 -2.23
C TYR A 49 -10.48 0.30 -2.94
N VAL A 50 -10.81 -0.89 -3.48
CA VAL A 50 -9.88 -1.62 -4.35
C VAL A 50 -9.55 -0.73 -5.56
N GLY A 51 -8.28 -0.41 -5.77
CA GLY A 51 -7.85 0.42 -6.91
C GLY A 51 -8.12 1.92 -6.78
N VAL A 52 -8.82 2.37 -5.72
CA VAL A 52 -9.11 3.80 -5.51
C VAL A 52 -8.37 4.31 -4.28
N TRP A 53 -7.62 5.38 -4.47
CA TRP A 53 -6.78 6.01 -3.46
C TRP A 53 -7.20 7.45 -3.24
N ASP A 54 -7.19 7.88 -1.97
CA ASP A 54 -7.58 9.21 -1.54
C ASP A 54 -6.43 9.89 -0.77
N CYS A 55 -6.25 11.19 -0.97
CA CYS A 55 -5.35 12.00 -0.17
C CYS A 55 -6.11 12.79 0.88
N SER A 56 -5.89 12.45 2.16
CA SER A 56 -6.57 13.11 3.28
C SER A 56 -6.19 14.58 3.50
N LYS A 57 -5.23 15.14 2.76
CA LYS A 57 -4.86 16.57 2.87
C LYS A 57 -5.51 17.44 1.80
N CYS A 58 -5.51 17.00 0.55
CA CYS A 58 -6.02 17.78 -0.58
C CYS A 58 -7.31 17.22 -1.20
N GLY A 59 -7.85 16.12 -0.66
CA GLY A 59 -9.06 15.46 -1.17
C GLY A 59 -8.91 14.84 -2.55
N PHE A 60 -7.68 14.72 -3.07
CA PHE A 60 -7.45 14.18 -4.40
C PHE A 60 -7.65 12.67 -4.42
N ARG A 61 -8.67 12.23 -5.16
CA ARG A 61 -9.01 10.82 -5.35
C ARG A 61 -8.57 10.36 -6.74
N PHE A 62 -7.86 9.25 -6.81
CA PHE A 62 -7.29 8.74 -8.07
C PHE A 62 -7.32 7.22 -8.15
N ALA A 63 -7.29 6.72 -9.39
CA ALA A 63 -7.17 5.31 -9.69
C ALA A 63 -5.70 4.85 -9.63
N GLY A 64 -5.48 3.67 -9.07
CA GLY A 64 -4.16 3.07 -8.90
C GLY A 64 -4.24 1.55 -8.82
N GLY A 65 -3.17 0.92 -8.35
CA GLY A 65 -3.17 -0.53 -8.12
C GLY A 65 -4.04 -0.95 -6.94
N ALA A 66 -4.35 -2.25 -6.87
CA ALA A 66 -5.16 -2.82 -5.80
C ALA A 66 -4.49 -2.72 -4.41
N TYR A 67 -3.17 -2.88 -4.34
CA TYR A 67 -2.39 -2.88 -3.09
C TYR A 67 -1.37 -1.75 -3.00
N THR A 68 -0.97 -1.16 -4.12
CA THR A 68 -0.06 -0.01 -4.21
C THR A 68 -0.70 1.08 -5.07
N PRO A 69 -0.48 2.38 -4.78
CA PRO A 69 -1.09 3.47 -5.54
C PRO A 69 -0.55 3.55 -6.98
N SER A 70 0.66 3.07 -7.22
CA SER A 70 1.27 3.01 -8.55
C SER A 70 1.72 1.57 -8.83
N THR A 71 1.49 1.10 -10.05
CA THR A 71 1.92 -0.21 -10.54
C THR A 71 3.03 -0.03 -11.56
N ARG A 72 3.90 -1.04 -11.71
CA ARG A 72 5.01 -0.99 -12.69
C ARG A 72 4.50 -0.76 -14.11
N MET A 73 3.41 -1.43 -14.48
CA MET A 73 2.78 -1.24 -15.80
C MET A 73 2.20 0.16 -15.96
N GLY A 74 1.56 0.71 -14.92
CA GLY A 74 1.05 2.09 -14.96
C GLY A 74 2.15 3.15 -15.06
N GLN A 75 3.32 2.89 -14.48
CA GLN A 75 4.49 3.76 -14.66
C GLN A 75 5.07 3.63 -16.08
N ALA A 76 5.10 2.42 -16.63
CA ALA A 76 5.58 2.21 -17.99
C ALA A 76 4.70 2.92 -19.02
N SER A 77 3.37 2.83 -18.88
CA SER A 77 2.43 3.51 -19.79
C SER A 77 2.57 5.04 -19.76
N GLN A 78 2.96 5.62 -18.61
CA GLN A 78 3.18 7.07 -18.48
C GLN A 78 4.44 7.56 -19.21
N ARG A 79 5.40 6.68 -19.52
CA ARG A 79 6.66 7.05 -20.18
C ARG A 79 6.60 7.05 -21.69
N ILE A 80 5.65 6.31 -22.26
CA ILE A 80 5.48 6.17 -23.72
C ILE A 80 4.79 7.42 -24.31
N ARG A 81 4.16 8.22 -23.45
CA ARG A 81 3.49 9.46 -23.80
C ARG A 81 4.44 10.64 -23.62
#